data_AF-A0A6M0BFT7-F1
#
_entry.id   AF-A0A6M0BFT7-F1
#
_cell.length_a   1.000
_cell.length_b   1.000
_cell.length_c   1.000
_cell.angle_alpha   90.00
_cell.angle_beta   90.00
_cell.angle_gamma   90.00
#
_symmetry.space_group_name_H-M   'P 1'
#
loop_
_entity.id
_entity.type
_entity.pdbx_description
1 polymer ?
#
loop_
_entity_poly.entity_id
_entity_poly.type
_entity_poly.pdbx_seq_one_letter_code
_entity_poly.pdbx_strand_id
1 'polypeptide(L)'
;KTITVQAVDDDLPEGEHTSTISYAITNTGDEAKYPDTLEIPSTEITITDNDADNVGQVLISEISGLTEGGEPGTYTIALDTVPAGPVEIKIMADEDSEISLDGQSFENEVMVSLSDLTPKTITVMAVDDNFLEGDHNTTISYTITNTGDEVTYPDTLNIPSTEITITDNESVTTTPEIIISESPILFEGGTGIYTVALTNNPTGEVEITIKADDQTEISLDGTTFASEQVLTFNEATLQTITVRGLDDQEVEGDHESTISHEITKSEDTVNYPLGDVGLVTASIFDNDIPIVTISASDLEAAEKDQDPGSITITRSGDTTEELTVSYMTFGSTATADDYSETLNGSVTIAAGESSVELKITPEIDSRIDEGDETVNLVLNTSEDYNLVGKTFAQITIADDISSVPDNSTRFVWRNPLTGDNILWKIDDTQQVNTVTLPAETDLNFEIQGTGDFDGDGENDDVFWFNKVTGAIQYWQGQGEEIKEMVLDAGEVNLLEWELTEFADFNGDLKDDILAYKPDTGELAILTIDGETLVNQGIIERNGQPLTNFL
;
A
#
# COMPACT_ATOMS: atom_id res chain seq x y z
N LYS A 1 -56.04 -3.75 -8.77
CA LYS A 1 -56.45 -3.12 -7.49
C LYS A 1 -55.67 -1.83 -7.35
N THR A 2 -56.20 -0.83 -6.65
CA THR A 2 -55.42 0.36 -6.30
C THR A 2 -54.61 0.04 -5.05
N ILE A 3 -53.31 0.33 -5.07
CA ILE A 3 -52.42 0.26 -3.91
C ILE A 3 -52.09 1.71 -3.56
N THR A 4 -52.33 2.09 -2.31
CA THR A 4 -51.94 3.40 -1.79
C THR A 4 -50.67 3.21 -0.98
N VAL A 5 -49.65 4.02 -1.28
CA VAL A 5 -48.39 4.08 -0.54
C VAL A 5 -48.24 5.48 0.05
N GLN A 6 -47.55 5.58 1.18
CA GLN A 6 -47.24 6.83 1.86
C GLN A 6 -45.73 6.85 2.11
N ALA A 7 -45.08 7.98 1.87
CA ALA A 7 -43.70 8.19 2.30
C ALA A 7 -43.63 8.15 3.84
N VAL A 8 -42.49 7.73 4.37
CA VAL A 8 -42.19 7.92 5.79
C VAL A 8 -41.73 9.37 5.93
N ASP A 9 -42.39 10.10 6.82
CA ASP A 9 -42.10 11.50 7.13
C ASP A 9 -41.19 11.47 8.36
N ASP A 10 -40.03 12.11 8.26
CA ASP A 10 -39.15 12.38 9.40
C ASP A 10 -38.84 13.88 9.49
N ASP A 11 -37.70 14.26 10.05
CA ASP A 11 -37.33 15.67 10.30
C ASP A 11 -35.93 15.98 9.71
N LEU A 12 -35.40 15.14 8.81
CA LEU A 12 -34.04 15.28 8.24
C LEU A 12 -34.10 15.80 6.80
N PRO A 13 -33.38 16.88 6.45
CA PRO A 13 -33.24 17.30 5.07
C PRO A 13 -32.28 16.35 4.32
N GLU A 14 -32.80 15.65 3.32
CA GLU A 14 -32.11 14.56 2.61
C GLU A 14 -32.18 14.76 1.07
N GLY A 15 -33.12 15.59 0.61
CA GLY A 15 -33.32 15.89 -0.81
C GLY A 15 -34.16 14.85 -1.56
N GLU A 16 -34.14 14.89 -2.90
CA GLU A 16 -34.97 14.01 -3.71
C GLU A 16 -34.40 12.58 -3.75
N HIS A 17 -35.23 11.58 -3.42
CA HIS A 17 -34.83 10.17 -3.41
C HIS A 17 -35.87 9.27 -4.08
N THR A 18 -35.44 8.06 -4.45
CA THR A 18 -36.29 7.08 -5.15
C THR A 18 -36.53 5.84 -4.29
N SER A 19 -37.76 5.32 -4.29
CA SER A 19 -38.10 4.03 -3.68
C SER A 19 -38.69 3.07 -4.71
N THR A 20 -38.40 1.78 -4.58
CA THR A 20 -38.84 0.75 -5.52
C THR A 20 -39.92 -0.14 -4.91
N ILE A 21 -41.07 -0.24 -5.58
CA ILE A 21 -42.16 -1.16 -5.25
C ILE A 21 -42.10 -2.36 -6.20
N SER A 22 -41.80 -3.54 -5.66
CA SER A 22 -41.81 -4.80 -6.40
C SER A 22 -43.07 -5.63 -6.12
N TYR A 23 -43.42 -6.50 -7.07
CA TYR A 23 -44.61 -7.35 -6.98
C TYR A 23 -44.24 -8.80 -7.27
N ALA A 24 -44.86 -9.73 -6.56
CA ALA A 24 -44.72 -11.17 -6.82
C ALA A 24 -46.10 -11.85 -6.74
N ILE A 25 -46.31 -12.86 -7.57
CA ILE A 25 -47.49 -13.73 -7.49
C ILE A 25 -47.19 -14.81 -6.46
N THR A 26 -47.87 -14.76 -5.32
CA THR A 26 -47.72 -15.76 -4.25
C THR A 26 -48.75 -16.88 -4.32
N ASN A 27 -49.82 -16.70 -5.10
CA ASN A 27 -50.86 -17.70 -5.33
C ASN A 27 -51.67 -17.33 -6.58
N THR A 28 -52.02 -18.32 -7.40
CA THR A 28 -52.76 -18.14 -8.66
C THR A 28 -53.81 -19.23 -8.83
N GLY A 29 -54.97 -18.87 -9.40
CA GLY A 29 -55.99 -19.83 -9.82
C GLY A 29 -55.88 -20.22 -11.31
N ASP A 30 -54.94 -19.61 -12.04
CA ASP A 30 -54.71 -19.80 -13.47
C ASP A 30 -53.20 -19.77 -13.75
N GLU A 31 -52.53 -20.87 -13.40
CA GLU A 31 -51.08 -21.00 -13.42
C GLU A 31 -50.49 -21.01 -14.83
N ALA A 32 -51.29 -21.39 -15.83
CA ALA A 32 -50.89 -21.33 -17.24
C ALA A 32 -50.74 -19.88 -17.74
N LYS A 33 -51.43 -18.92 -17.11
CA LYS A 33 -51.42 -17.50 -17.52
C LYS A 33 -50.66 -16.60 -16.55
N TYR A 34 -50.65 -16.95 -15.27
CA TYR A 34 -50.03 -16.16 -14.20
C TYR A 34 -49.25 -17.08 -13.26
N PRO A 35 -48.11 -17.65 -13.70
CA PRO A 35 -47.26 -18.46 -12.83
C PRO A 35 -46.61 -17.60 -11.74
N ASP A 36 -46.19 -18.24 -10.64
CA ASP A 36 -45.45 -17.59 -9.54
C ASP A 36 -44.06 -17.06 -9.96
N THR A 37 -43.50 -17.60 -11.04
CA THR A 37 -42.28 -17.16 -11.71
C THR A 37 -42.48 -15.99 -12.69
N LEU A 38 -43.70 -15.49 -12.87
CA LEU A 38 -43.93 -14.36 -13.76
C LEU A 38 -43.27 -13.10 -13.22
N GLU A 39 -42.29 -12.57 -13.95
CA GLU A 39 -41.67 -11.29 -13.62
C GLU A 39 -42.69 -10.15 -13.80
N ILE A 40 -42.90 -9.41 -12.72
CA ILE A 40 -43.73 -8.21 -12.72
C ILE A 40 -42.79 -7.00 -12.59
N PRO A 41 -42.80 -6.07 -13.56
CA PRO A 41 -41.99 -4.86 -13.48
C PRO A 41 -42.25 -4.12 -12.16
N SER A 42 -41.16 -3.72 -11.50
CA SER A 42 -41.26 -2.83 -10.35
C SER A 42 -41.71 -1.44 -10.79
N THR A 43 -42.21 -0.66 -9.83
CA THR A 43 -42.51 0.75 -10.00
C THR A 43 -41.58 1.55 -9.11
N GLU A 44 -40.83 2.47 -9.70
CA GLU A 44 -40.05 3.45 -8.95
C GLU A 44 -40.96 4.65 -8.63
N ILE A 45 -40.87 5.14 -7.40
CA ILE A 45 -41.53 6.35 -6.94
C ILE A 45 -40.48 7.36 -6.48
N THR A 46 -40.67 8.61 -6.88
CA THR A 46 -39.89 9.73 -6.36
C THR A 46 -40.52 10.22 -5.06
N ILE A 47 -39.72 10.37 -4.03
CA ILE A 47 -40.07 10.98 -2.75
C ILE A 47 -39.44 12.37 -2.76
N THR A 48 -40.28 13.39 -2.64
CA THR A 48 -39.85 14.77 -2.43
C THR A 48 -39.79 15.01 -0.94
N ASP A 49 -38.60 15.33 -0.45
CA ASP A 49 -38.38 15.80 0.91
C ASP A 49 -39.14 17.12 1.17
N ASN A 50 -39.78 17.21 2.33
CA ASN A 50 -40.57 18.35 2.77
C ASN A 50 -39.98 19.09 3.98
N ASP A 51 -38.79 18.70 4.42
CA ASP A 51 -38.08 19.35 5.51
C ASP A 51 -37.29 20.58 5.01
N ALA A 52 -37.18 21.58 5.89
CA ALA A 52 -36.51 22.82 5.55
C ALA A 52 -34.99 22.67 5.71
N ASP A 53 -34.22 23.06 4.69
CA ASP A 53 -32.77 23.26 4.81
C ASP A 53 -32.48 24.26 5.93
N ASN A 54 -32.07 23.76 7.10
CA ASN A 54 -31.68 24.58 8.27
C ASN A 54 -30.20 24.96 8.21
N VAL A 55 -29.63 25.09 7.01
CA VAL A 55 -28.22 25.44 6.85
C VAL A 55 -28.02 26.91 7.22
N GLY A 56 -27.14 27.16 8.19
CA GLY A 56 -26.72 28.48 8.64
C GLY A 56 -25.74 29.15 7.69
N GLN A 57 -25.32 30.37 8.05
CA GLN A 57 -24.38 31.18 7.26
C GLN A 57 -23.20 31.63 8.11
N VAL A 58 -22.03 31.63 7.50
CA VAL A 58 -20.85 32.32 8.03
C VAL A 58 -20.86 33.75 7.50
N LEU A 59 -20.97 34.71 8.42
CA LEU A 59 -21.03 36.14 8.13
C LEU A 59 -19.63 36.72 8.15
N ILE A 60 -19.20 37.25 7.00
CA ILE A 60 -17.95 37.99 6.83
C ILE A 60 -18.28 39.47 6.65
N SER A 61 -17.66 40.35 7.44
CA SER A 61 -17.83 41.79 7.26
C SER A 61 -16.98 42.31 6.10
N GLU A 62 -17.42 43.40 5.46
CA GLU A 62 -16.60 44.10 4.48
C GLU A 62 -15.27 44.59 5.08
N ILE A 63 -14.23 44.60 4.25
CA ILE A 63 -12.90 45.15 4.52
C ILE A 63 -12.60 46.23 3.48
N SER A 64 -11.91 47.29 3.90
CA SER A 64 -11.42 48.31 2.96
C SER A 64 -10.21 47.78 2.20
N GLY A 65 -9.91 48.37 1.04
CA GLY A 65 -8.66 48.09 0.34
C GLY A 65 -7.42 48.33 1.21
N LEU A 66 -6.36 47.58 0.92
CA LEU A 66 -5.07 47.64 1.61
C LEU A 66 -4.06 48.41 0.74
N THR A 67 -2.91 48.69 1.33
CA THR A 67 -1.76 49.27 0.63
C THR A 67 -0.53 48.52 1.09
N GLU A 68 0.36 48.17 0.16
CA GLU A 68 1.65 47.56 0.45
C GLU A 68 2.49 48.48 1.35
N GLY A 69 3.19 47.89 2.31
CA GLY A 69 3.89 48.63 3.37
C GLY A 69 2.97 49.49 4.27
N GLY A 70 1.66 49.35 4.11
CA GLY A 70 0.62 50.13 4.77
C GLY A 70 0.21 49.57 6.13
N GLU A 71 -0.80 50.22 6.74
CA GLU A 71 -1.37 49.73 7.99
C GLU A 71 -2.32 48.53 7.72
N PRO A 72 -2.32 47.50 8.58
CA PRO A 72 -3.22 46.36 8.44
C PRO A 72 -4.70 46.76 8.46
N GLY A 73 -5.50 46.08 7.64
CA GLY A 73 -6.96 46.11 7.67
C GLY A 73 -7.53 45.11 8.68
N THR A 74 -8.81 45.27 9.02
CA THR A 74 -9.51 44.29 9.87
C THR A 74 -10.90 43.99 9.32
N TYR A 75 -11.32 42.75 9.45
CA TYR A 75 -12.69 42.31 9.23
C TYR A 75 -13.13 41.36 10.35
N THR A 76 -14.39 40.97 10.36
CA THR A 76 -14.92 40.02 11.32
C THR A 76 -15.58 38.83 10.66
N ILE A 77 -15.43 37.66 11.30
CA ILE A 77 -16.12 36.42 10.98
C ILE A 77 -17.05 36.03 12.12
N ALA A 78 -18.29 35.65 11.81
CA ALA A 78 -19.31 35.25 12.79
C ALA A 78 -20.25 34.20 12.21
N LEU A 79 -21.01 33.53 13.07
CA LEU A 79 -22.12 32.65 12.69
C LEU A 79 -23.43 33.45 12.71
N ASP A 80 -24.39 33.11 11.85
CA ASP A 80 -25.71 33.77 11.81
C ASP A 80 -26.71 33.23 12.85
N THR A 81 -26.48 31.99 13.31
CA THR A 81 -27.26 31.30 14.33
C THR A 81 -26.36 30.63 15.39
N VAL A 82 -26.86 30.47 16.62
CA VAL A 82 -26.07 29.87 17.72
C VAL A 82 -25.87 28.39 17.41
N PRO A 83 -24.62 27.90 17.27
CA PRO A 83 -24.39 26.51 16.91
C PRO A 83 -24.58 25.58 18.11
N ALA A 84 -24.94 24.32 17.85
CA ALA A 84 -25.05 23.26 18.85
C ALA A 84 -23.70 22.82 19.45
N GLY A 85 -22.60 23.11 18.73
CA GLY A 85 -21.22 22.87 19.16
C GLY A 85 -20.24 23.81 18.43
N PRO A 86 -18.93 23.75 18.75
CA PRO A 86 -17.95 24.61 18.11
C PRO A 86 -17.82 24.32 16.60
N VAL A 87 -17.70 25.37 15.79
CA VAL A 87 -17.42 25.30 14.35
C VAL A 87 -15.99 25.79 14.13
N GLU A 88 -15.13 24.93 13.60
CA GLU A 88 -13.72 25.21 13.32
C GLU A 88 -13.54 25.58 11.84
N ILE A 89 -13.23 26.85 11.58
CA ILE A 89 -13.07 27.39 10.24
C ILE A 89 -11.59 27.64 9.98
N LYS A 90 -11.10 27.05 8.88
CA LYS A 90 -9.80 27.34 8.29
C LYS A 90 -9.91 28.55 7.38
N ILE A 91 -9.03 29.53 7.58
CA ILE A 91 -8.92 30.73 6.76
C ILE A 91 -7.57 30.68 6.06
N MET A 92 -7.57 30.86 4.73
CA MET A 92 -6.35 30.91 3.92
C MET A 92 -6.29 32.23 3.15
N ALA A 93 -5.16 32.91 3.24
CA ALA A 93 -4.78 33.99 2.34
C ALA A 93 -3.92 33.42 1.20
N ASP A 94 -3.94 34.09 0.05
CA ASP A 94 -3.01 33.82 -1.05
C ASP A 94 -1.64 34.47 -0.80
N GLU A 95 -0.81 34.56 -1.83
CA GLU A 95 0.57 35.06 -1.72
C GLU A 95 0.67 36.57 -1.51
N ASP A 96 -0.39 37.32 -1.81
CA ASP A 96 -0.40 38.79 -1.76
C ASP A 96 -0.79 39.35 -0.37
N SER A 97 -1.23 38.49 0.57
CA SER A 97 -1.56 38.94 1.93
C SER A 97 -1.28 37.92 3.02
N GLU A 98 -1.10 38.43 4.23
CA GLU A 98 -0.97 37.63 5.44
C GLU A 98 -2.10 37.96 6.43
N ILE A 99 -2.51 36.98 7.23
CA ILE A 99 -3.63 37.10 8.17
C ILE A 99 -3.24 36.78 9.61
N SER A 100 -3.96 37.38 10.55
CA SER A 100 -3.65 37.29 11.98
C SER A 100 -4.89 37.34 12.87
N LEU A 101 -4.90 36.52 13.93
CA LEU A 101 -5.92 36.53 14.99
C LEU A 101 -5.55 37.44 16.17
N ASP A 102 -4.26 37.70 16.38
CA ASP A 102 -3.75 38.52 17.49
C ASP A 102 -3.27 39.92 17.04
N GLY A 103 -3.22 40.15 15.73
CA GLY A 103 -2.76 41.39 15.10
C GLY A 103 -1.24 41.59 15.23
N GLN A 104 -0.48 40.54 15.55
CA GLN A 104 0.96 40.61 15.75
C GLN A 104 1.71 39.53 14.96
N SER A 105 1.20 38.30 14.97
CA SER A 105 1.79 37.17 14.25
C SER A 105 0.97 36.93 13.00
N PHE A 106 1.62 37.06 11.84
CA PHE A 106 0.99 36.97 10.52
C PHE A 106 1.45 35.68 9.84
N GLU A 107 0.50 34.98 9.23
CA GLU A 107 0.67 33.70 8.56
C GLU A 107 -0.32 33.63 7.38
N ASN A 108 -0.10 32.72 6.43
CA ASN A 108 -1.03 32.53 5.30
C ASN A 108 -2.24 31.65 5.69
N GLU A 109 -2.19 31.00 6.85
CA GLU A 109 -3.22 30.09 7.34
C GLU A 109 -3.51 30.34 8.83
N VAL A 110 -4.79 30.52 9.17
CA VAL A 110 -5.23 30.54 10.58
C VAL A 110 -6.50 29.73 10.81
N MET A 111 -6.63 29.18 12.01
CA MET A 111 -7.81 28.43 12.46
C MET A 111 -8.62 29.25 13.46
N VAL A 112 -9.92 29.43 13.18
CA VAL A 112 -10.85 30.11 14.10
C VAL A 112 -11.96 29.18 14.59
N SER A 113 -12.14 29.14 15.91
CA SER A 113 -13.22 28.39 16.56
C SER A 113 -14.36 29.32 16.95
N LEU A 114 -15.56 29.04 16.44
CA LEU A 114 -16.79 29.79 16.72
C LEU A 114 -17.78 28.90 17.48
N SER A 115 -18.07 29.28 18.73
CA SER A 115 -19.02 28.57 19.60
C SER A 115 -20.28 29.37 19.92
N ASP A 116 -20.35 30.61 19.45
CA ASP A 116 -21.47 31.52 19.65
C ASP A 116 -21.52 32.58 18.53
N LEU A 117 -22.44 33.53 18.66
CA LEU A 117 -22.67 34.60 17.69
C LEU A 117 -21.68 35.77 17.79
N THR A 118 -20.67 35.70 18.65
CA THR A 118 -19.71 36.79 18.85
C THR A 118 -18.76 36.86 17.67
N PRO A 119 -18.72 37.97 16.91
CA PRO A 119 -17.79 38.11 15.81
C PRO A 119 -16.34 38.05 16.30
N LYS A 120 -15.50 37.31 15.59
CA LYS A 120 -14.04 37.28 15.78
C LYS A 120 -13.39 38.22 14.78
N THR A 121 -12.45 39.03 15.25
CA THR A 121 -11.70 39.94 14.39
C THR A 121 -10.52 39.20 13.75
N ILE A 122 -10.39 39.36 12.43
CA ILE A 122 -9.22 38.94 11.66
C ILE A 122 -8.52 40.23 11.20
N THR A 123 -7.21 40.26 11.39
CA THR A 123 -6.35 41.33 10.86
C THR A 123 -5.70 40.82 9.57
N VAL A 124 -5.64 41.66 8.55
CA VAL A 124 -5.06 41.33 7.23
C VAL A 124 -4.08 42.42 6.87
N MET A 125 -2.93 42.06 6.34
CA MET A 125 -1.95 43.01 5.81
C MET A 125 -1.52 42.55 4.42
N ALA A 126 -1.28 43.50 3.51
CA ALA A 126 -0.67 43.21 2.22
C ALA A 126 0.81 42.85 2.43
N VAL A 127 1.34 41.92 1.64
CA VAL A 127 2.78 41.68 1.57
C VAL A 127 3.44 42.91 0.95
N ASP A 128 4.57 43.37 1.50
CA ASP A 128 5.29 44.57 1.03
C ASP A 128 6.56 44.12 0.30
N ASP A 129 6.69 44.48 -0.97
CA ASP A 129 7.88 44.18 -1.75
C ASP A 129 8.54 45.43 -2.37
N ASN A 130 9.14 45.33 -3.55
CA ASN A 130 9.74 46.47 -4.25
C ASN A 130 9.44 46.44 -5.76
N PHE A 131 8.47 45.64 -6.20
CA PHE A 131 8.05 45.52 -7.57
C PHE A 131 6.95 46.56 -7.87
N LEU A 132 6.93 47.06 -9.12
CA LEU A 132 5.83 47.91 -9.56
C LEU A 132 4.81 47.03 -10.27
N GLU A 133 3.73 46.72 -9.57
CA GLU A 133 2.68 45.81 -10.02
C GLU A 133 1.40 46.56 -10.42
N GLY A 134 1.22 47.77 -9.88
CA GLY A 134 -0.03 48.51 -9.94
C GLY A 134 -1.11 47.93 -9.01
N ASP A 135 -2.29 48.54 -8.99
CA ASP A 135 -3.40 48.07 -8.15
C ASP A 135 -3.82 46.64 -8.56
N HIS A 136 -3.74 45.70 -7.62
CA HIS A 136 -4.11 44.29 -7.79
C HIS A 136 -5.05 43.83 -6.64
N ASN A 137 -5.36 42.53 -6.55
CA ASN A 137 -6.29 42.00 -5.54
C ASN A 137 -5.72 40.75 -4.85
N THR A 138 -5.93 40.64 -3.54
CA THR A 138 -5.76 39.38 -2.77
C THR A 138 -7.10 38.70 -2.52
N THR A 139 -7.09 37.38 -2.39
CA THR A 139 -8.23 36.51 -2.11
C THR A 139 -8.07 35.77 -0.77
N ILE A 140 -9.06 35.92 0.10
CA ILE A 140 -9.16 35.15 1.35
C ILE A 140 -10.27 34.11 1.22
N SER A 141 -9.94 32.84 1.45
CA SER A 141 -10.86 31.70 1.38
C SER A 141 -11.13 31.09 2.76
N TYR A 142 -12.27 30.42 2.89
CA TYR A 142 -12.78 29.88 4.14
C TYR A 142 -13.28 28.45 3.96
N THR A 143 -13.00 27.56 4.90
CA THR A 143 -13.52 26.19 4.88
C THR A 143 -13.79 25.70 6.29
N ILE A 144 -14.95 25.08 6.53
CA ILE A 144 -15.21 24.38 7.79
C ILE A 144 -14.44 23.07 7.76
N THR A 145 -13.58 22.86 8.76
CA THR A 145 -12.74 21.64 8.86
C THR A 145 -13.26 20.65 9.89
N ASN A 146 -14.05 21.14 10.84
CA ASN A 146 -14.68 20.35 11.87
C ASN A 146 -15.86 21.13 12.46
N THR A 147 -16.96 20.46 12.78
CA THR A 147 -18.16 21.10 13.31
C THR A 147 -18.82 20.24 14.38
N GLY A 148 -19.25 20.88 15.46
CA GLY A 148 -20.11 20.29 16.48
C GLY A 148 -21.61 20.45 16.17
N ASP A 149 -21.94 21.04 15.02
CA ASP A 149 -23.31 21.28 14.54
C ASP A 149 -23.38 21.01 13.03
N GLU A 150 -23.28 19.73 12.65
CA GLU A 150 -23.28 19.29 11.24
C GLU A 150 -24.58 19.65 10.52
N VAL A 151 -25.70 19.76 11.24
CA VAL A 151 -27.00 20.07 10.65
C VAL A 151 -27.06 21.53 10.20
N THR A 152 -26.56 22.45 11.03
CA THR A 152 -26.62 23.89 10.73
C THR A 152 -25.38 24.34 9.96
N TYR A 153 -24.20 23.81 10.29
CA TYR A 153 -22.91 24.20 9.70
C TYR A 153 -22.13 22.96 9.26
N PRO A 154 -22.58 22.28 8.19
CA PRO A 154 -21.89 21.12 7.65
C PRO A 154 -20.51 21.49 7.09
N ASP A 155 -19.58 20.55 7.03
CA ASP A 155 -18.26 20.78 6.43
C ASP A 155 -18.33 21.12 4.93
N THR A 156 -19.43 20.75 4.26
CA THR A 156 -19.75 21.10 2.86
C THR A 156 -20.35 22.49 2.67
N LEU A 157 -20.50 23.30 3.73
CA LEU A 157 -21.09 24.63 3.62
C LEU A 157 -20.20 25.54 2.76
N ASN A 158 -20.75 26.04 1.65
CA ASN A 158 -20.06 26.97 0.77
C ASN A 158 -19.99 28.38 1.40
N ILE A 159 -18.79 28.80 1.79
CA ILE A 159 -18.52 30.15 2.30
C ILE A 159 -17.83 30.93 1.17
N PRO A 160 -18.42 32.02 0.65
CA PRO A 160 -17.79 32.84 -0.39
C PRO A 160 -16.44 33.41 0.07
N SER A 161 -15.47 33.45 -0.84
CA SER A 161 -14.20 34.14 -0.59
C SER A 161 -14.38 35.67 -0.54
N THR A 162 -13.41 36.33 0.11
CA THR A 162 -13.31 37.79 0.16
C THR A 162 -12.20 38.24 -0.77
N GLU A 163 -12.51 39.11 -1.75
CA GLU A 163 -11.50 39.80 -2.56
C GLU A 163 -11.23 41.19 -1.97
N ILE A 164 -9.95 41.57 -1.87
CA ILE A 164 -9.51 42.86 -1.33
C ILE A 164 -8.55 43.50 -2.32
N THR A 165 -8.83 44.74 -2.74
CA THR A 165 -7.90 45.50 -3.58
C THR A 165 -6.69 45.97 -2.77
N ILE A 166 -5.50 45.73 -3.30
CA ILE A 166 -4.22 46.21 -2.79
C ILE A 166 -3.75 47.35 -3.69
N THR A 167 -3.40 48.48 -3.08
CA THR A 167 -2.73 49.60 -3.76
C THR A 167 -1.24 49.44 -3.61
N ASP A 168 -0.55 49.41 -4.74
CA ASP A 168 0.91 49.36 -4.83
C ASP A 168 1.54 50.67 -4.29
N ASN A 169 2.49 50.54 -3.35
CA ASN A 169 3.20 51.66 -2.73
C ASN A 169 4.47 52.08 -3.51
N GLU A 170 4.87 51.30 -4.51
CA GLU A 170 6.01 51.61 -5.33
C GLU A 170 5.70 52.76 -6.28
N SER A 171 6.51 53.81 -6.18
CA SER A 171 6.40 54.96 -7.06
C SER A 171 7.33 54.81 -8.25
N VAL A 172 6.76 55.00 -9.45
CA VAL A 172 7.48 55.25 -10.70
C VAL A 172 8.69 56.16 -10.44
N THR A 173 9.89 55.62 -10.66
CA THR A 173 11.13 56.37 -10.62
C THR A 173 11.07 57.51 -11.64
N THR A 174 11.60 58.70 -11.30
CA THR A 174 11.66 59.82 -12.25
C THR A 174 12.61 59.59 -13.43
N THR A 175 13.37 58.48 -13.38
CA THR A 175 14.15 57.93 -14.49
C THR A 175 13.29 56.88 -15.20
N PRO A 176 12.99 57.08 -16.50
CA PRO A 176 12.36 56.06 -17.33
C PRO A 176 13.21 54.79 -17.34
N GLU A 177 12.57 53.66 -17.08
CA GLU A 177 13.20 52.34 -17.00
C GLU A 177 12.18 51.29 -17.49
N ILE A 178 12.68 50.11 -17.82
CA ILE A 178 11.86 48.92 -18.08
C ILE A 178 11.94 48.06 -16.84
N ILE A 179 10.80 47.71 -16.28
CA ILE A 179 10.71 46.76 -15.16
C ILE A 179 10.35 45.41 -15.74
N ILE A 180 11.04 44.39 -15.26
CA ILE A 180 10.74 42.98 -15.52
C ILE A 180 10.52 42.34 -14.14
N SER A 181 9.41 41.62 -13.97
CA SER A 181 9.09 40.97 -12.69
C SER A 181 10.01 39.79 -12.38
N GLU A 182 9.71 39.09 -11.28
CA GLU A 182 10.40 37.87 -10.88
C GLU A 182 10.40 36.78 -11.97
N SER A 183 11.38 35.89 -11.83
CA SER A 183 11.61 34.79 -12.76
C SER A 183 10.56 33.69 -12.58
N PRO A 184 10.00 33.15 -13.69
CA PRO A 184 9.00 32.10 -13.60
C PRO A 184 9.62 30.76 -13.19
N ILE A 185 8.83 29.97 -12.48
CA ILE A 185 9.11 28.58 -12.14
C ILE A 185 8.08 27.71 -12.86
N LEU A 186 8.52 26.67 -13.56
CA LEU A 186 7.64 25.77 -14.30
C LEU A 186 8.20 24.35 -14.36
N PHE A 187 7.36 23.42 -14.80
CA PHE A 187 7.78 22.07 -15.21
C PHE A 187 7.91 22.02 -16.73
N GLU A 188 8.62 21.03 -17.25
CA GLU A 188 8.56 20.68 -18.66
C GLU A 188 7.10 20.41 -19.08
N GLY A 189 6.73 20.91 -20.27
CA GLY A 189 5.35 20.96 -20.75
C GLY A 189 4.40 21.92 -20.00
N GLY A 190 4.83 22.44 -18.85
CA GLY A 190 4.13 23.42 -18.02
C GLY A 190 4.33 24.86 -18.49
N THR A 191 3.60 25.77 -17.85
CA THR A 191 3.68 27.21 -18.13
C THR A 191 3.91 28.03 -16.87
N GLY A 192 4.73 29.07 -16.98
CA GLY A 192 4.88 30.13 -15.99
C GLY A 192 4.59 31.50 -16.61
N ILE A 193 4.57 32.56 -15.79
CA ILE A 193 4.37 33.93 -16.27
C ILE A 193 5.42 34.87 -15.65
N TYR A 194 5.74 35.93 -16.38
CA TYR A 194 6.41 37.12 -15.84
C TYR A 194 5.86 38.36 -16.55
N THR A 195 6.12 39.55 -16.04
CA THR A 195 5.62 40.80 -16.61
C THR A 195 6.74 41.73 -17.06
N VAL A 196 6.42 42.59 -18.02
CA VAL A 196 7.28 43.65 -18.53
C VAL A 196 6.48 44.95 -18.56
N ALA A 197 7.03 46.03 -18.03
CA ALA A 197 6.40 47.35 -18.02
C ALA A 197 7.40 48.48 -18.31
N LEU A 198 6.89 49.58 -18.86
CA LEU A 198 7.60 50.86 -18.88
C LEU A 198 7.22 51.67 -17.64
N THR A 199 8.18 52.26 -16.94
CA THR A 199 7.85 53.13 -15.80
C THR A 199 7.20 54.45 -16.20
N ASN A 200 7.38 54.92 -17.44
CA ASN A 200 6.80 56.16 -17.95
C ASN A 200 6.17 55.99 -19.33
N ASN A 201 5.12 56.77 -19.61
CA ASN A 201 4.53 56.81 -20.94
C ASN A 201 5.60 57.25 -21.96
N PRO A 202 5.89 56.44 -22.99
CA PRO A 202 6.83 56.83 -24.01
C PRO A 202 6.22 57.93 -24.89
N THR A 203 7.06 58.79 -25.46
CA THR A 203 6.62 59.85 -26.37
C THR A 203 6.30 59.36 -27.79
N GLY A 204 6.52 58.08 -28.05
CA GLY A 204 6.18 57.36 -29.28
C GLY A 204 6.34 55.84 -29.08
N GLU A 205 6.16 55.05 -30.13
CA GLU A 205 6.16 53.58 -30.04
C GLU A 205 7.52 53.02 -29.60
N VAL A 206 7.50 52.02 -28.71
CA VAL A 206 8.68 51.23 -28.29
C VAL A 206 8.40 49.75 -28.55
N GLU A 207 9.29 49.08 -29.29
CA GLU A 207 9.25 47.63 -29.55
C GLU A 207 10.43 46.94 -28.85
N ILE A 208 10.10 45.96 -28.01
CA ILE A 208 11.04 45.08 -27.32
C ILE A 208 10.95 43.71 -27.98
N THR A 209 12.05 43.22 -28.53
CA THR A 209 12.15 41.84 -28.99
C THR A 209 12.56 40.96 -27.82
N ILE A 210 11.77 39.92 -27.58
CA ILE A 210 11.98 38.91 -26.54
C ILE A 210 12.41 37.63 -27.23
N LYS A 211 13.50 37.00 -26.77
CA LYS A 211 13.99 35.73 -27.31
C LYS A 211 14.24 34.72 -26.20
N ALA A 212 13.53 33.61 -26.27
CA ALA A 212 13.81 32.42 -25.47
C ALA A 212 14.94 31.59 -26.13
N ASP A 213 15.66 30.84 -25.31
CA ASP A 213 16.59 29.82 -25.79
C ASP A 213 15.86 28.52 -26.18
N ASP A 214 16.62 27.44 -26.39
CA ASP A 214 16.12 26.18 -26.92
C ASP A 214 15.34 25.35 -25.88
N GLN A 215 15.07 25.88 -24.68
CA GLN A 215 14.38 25.17 -23.60
C GLN A 215 12.95 25.70 -23.36
N THR A 216 12.64 26.93 -23.83
CA THR A 216 11.31 27.52 -23.65
C THR A 216 10.76 28.17 -24.91
N GLU A 217 9.43 28.34 -24.92
CA GLU A 217 8.74 29.22 -25.86
C GLU A 217 7.94 30.28 -25.09
N ILE A 218 7.71 31.43 -25.71
CA ILE A 218 7.02 32.58 -25.11
C ILE A 218 5.78 32.99 -25.89
N SER A 219 4.80 33.53 -25.18
CA SER A 219 3.53 33.99 -25.73
C SER A 219 3.09 35.30 -25.08
N LEU A 220 2.57 36.22 -25.91
CA LEU A 220 2.01 37.51 -25.48
C LEU A 220 0.49 37.47 -25.30
N ASP A 221 -0.17 36.42 -25.81
CA ASP A 221 -1.63 36.26 -25.78
C ASP A 221 -2.07 35.00 -24.99
N GLY A 222 -1.12 34.30 -24.38
CA GLY A 222 -1.31 33.05 -23.66
C GLY A 222 -1.55 31.81 -24.54
N THR A 223 -1.55 31.95 -25.88
CA THR A 223 -1.92 30.87 -26.82
C THR A 223 -0.94 30.65 -27.97
N THR A 224 -0.30 31.70 -28.47
CA THR A 224 0.60 31.66 -29.62
C THR A 224 2.05 31.67 -29.17
N PHE A 225 2.64 30.48 -29.04
CA PHE A 225 4.00 30.29 -28.57
C PHE A 225 5.03 30.34 -29.71
N ALA A 226 6.17 30.97 -29.44
CA ALA A 226 7.33 31.02 -30.32
C ALA A 226 8.60 31.30 -29.53
N SER A 227 9.77 30.98 -30.08
CA SER A 227 11.07 31.31 -29.49
C SER A 227 11.41 32.81 -29.56
N GLU A 228 10.69 33.59 -30.37
CA GLU A 228 10.87 35.03 -30.52
C GLU A 228 9.51 35.74 -30.62
N GLN A 229 9.33 36.79 -29.82
CA GLN A 229 8.13 37.63 -29.80
C GLN A 229 8.53 39.10 -29.80
N VAL A 230 7.64 39.96 -30.29
CA VAL A 230 7.83 41.42 -30.28
C VAL A 230 6.73 42.06 -29.45
N LEU A 231 7.13 42.63 -28.32
CA LEU A 231 6.26 43.36 -27.41
C LEU A 231 6.26 44.86 -27.76
N THR A 232 5.08 45.46 -27.89
CA THR A 232 4.94 46.86 -28.29
C THR A 232 4.27 47.70 -27.21
N PHE A 233 4.92 48.79 -26.81
CA PHE A 233 4.39 49.78 -25.88
C PHE A 233 4.08 51.10 -26.59
N ASN A 234 2.88 51.61 -26.36
CA ASN A 234 2.47 52.98 -26.70
C ASN A 234 2.21 53.83 -25.45
N GLU A 235 2.02 53.17 -24.30
CA GLU A 235 1.76 53.75 -22.99
C GLU A 235 2.45 52.86 -21.93
N ALA A 236 2.62 53.38 -20.71
CA ALA A 236 3.16 52.65 -19.57
C ALA A 236 2.09 51.72 -18.98
N THR A 237 1.90 50.59 -19.64
CA THR A 237 0.99 49.52 -19.20
C THR A 237 1.82 48.30 -18.81
N LEU A 238 1.39 47.56 -17.79
CA LEU A 238 1.93 46.23 -17.50
C LEU A 238 1.55 45.25 -18.61
N GLN A 239 2.49 44.41 -19.05
CA GLN A 239 2.25 43.36 -20.04
C GLN A 239 2.70 42.02 -19.49
N THR A 240 1.82 41.02 -19.57
CA THR A 240 2.11 39.65 -19.12
C THR A 240 2.70 38.83 -20.26
N ILE A 241 3.77 38.10 -19.97
CA ILE A 241 4.42 37.14 -20.86
C ILE A 241 4.21 35.75 -20.28
N THR A 242 3.60 34.86 -21.07
CA THR A 242 3.50 33.44 -20.71
C THR A 242 4.71 32.70 -21.28
N VAL A 243 5.40 31.95 -20.43
CA VAL A 243 6.53 31.09 -20.77
C VAL A 243 6.07 29.64 -20.70
N ARG A 244 6.45 28.81 -21.66
CA ARG A 244 6.20 27.37 -21.67
C ARG A 244 7.53 26.63 -21.76
N GLY A 245 7.73 25.67 -20.86
CA GLY A 245 8.83 24.72 -20.93
C GLY A 245 8.59 23.76 -22.07
N LEU A 246 9.61 23.50 -22.88
CA LEU A 246 9.53 22.43 -23.86
C LEU A 246 9.49 21.09 -23.11
N ASP A 247 8.65 20.18 -23.60
CA ASP A 247 8.45 18.85 -23.02
C ASP A 247 9.19 17.86 -23.91
N ASP A 248 10.11 17.11 -23.33
CA ASP A 248 10.72 15.98 -24.01
C ASP A 248 10.57 14.67 -23.23
N GLN A 249 11.54 13.77 -23.28
CA GLN A 249 11.50 12.46 -22.63
C GLN A 249 12.87 12.10 -22.02
N GLU A 250 13.82 13.04 -22.03
CA GLU A 250 15.17 12.83 -21.51
C GLU A 250 15.19 13.22 -20.03
N VAL A 251 15.81 12.39 -19.19
CA VAL A 251 16.03 12.75 -17.78
C VAL A 251 17.25 13.66 -17.70
N GLU A 252 17.01 14.96 -17.68
CA GLU A 252 18.01 16.02 -17.61
C GLU A 252 18.19 16.54 -16.17
N GLY A 253 17.16 16.38 -15.34
CA GLY A 253 17.05 16.97 -14.01
C GLY A 253 16.75 18.47 -14.06
N ASP A 254 16.58 19.08 -12.88
CA ASP A 254 16.24 20.50 -12.78
C ASP A 254 17.29 21.40 -13.47
N HIS A 255 16.82 22.28 -14.35
CA HIS A 255 17.66 23.13 -15.18
C HIS A 255 17.07 24.54 -15.36
N GLU A 256 17.75 25.41 -16.13
CA GLU A 256 17.36 26.80 -16.33
C GLU A 256 17.24 27.15 -17.82
N SER A 257 16.24 27.97 -18.17
CA SER A 257 16.11 28.60 -19.48
C SER A 257 16.35 30.11 -19.38
N THR A 258 16.98 30.67 -20.40
CA THR A 258 17.28 32.10 -20.51
C THR A 258 16.39 32.80 -21.53
N ILE A 259 15.79 33.92 -21.11
CA ILE A 259 14.92 34.75 -21.96
C ILE A 259 15.50 36.16 -22.01
N SER A 260 15.97 36.58 -23.17
CA SER A 260 16.63 37.87 -23.41
C SER A 260 15.68 38.93 -23.96
N HIS A 261 15.92 40.19 -23.61
CA HIS A 261 15.09 41.33 -23.99
C HIS A 261 15.94 42.43 -24.61
N GLU A 262 15.58 42.88 -25.81
CA GLU A 262 16.28 43.97 -26.51
C GLU A 262 15.28 44.99 -27.05
N ILE A 263 15.48 46.29 -26.77
CA ILE A 263 14.75 47.34 -27.48
C ILE A 263 15.30 47.41 -28.90
N THR A 264 14.55 46.87 -29.85
CA THR A 264 14.93 46.81 -31.27
C THR A 264 14.44 48.00 -32.07
N LYS A 265 13.38 48.68 -31.59
CA LYS A 265 12.88 49.94 -32.18
C LYS A 265 12.28 50.84 -31.09
N SER A 266 12.55 52.14 -31.18
CA SER A 266 12.00 53.14 -30.26
C SER A 266 11.90 54.50 -30.94
N GLU A 267 10.72 55.12 -30.86
CA GLU A 267 10.52 56.52 -31.23
C GLU A 267 10.86 57.48 -30.08
N ASP A 268 10.94 56.98 -28.84
CA ASP A 268 11.40 57.70 -27.65
C ASP A 268 12.80 57.26 -27.22
N THR A 269 13.77 57.45 -28.12
CA THR A 269 15.18 57.07 -27.88
C THR A 269 15.88 57.81 -26.73
N VAL A 270 15.25 58.86 -26.17
CA VAL A 270 15.81 59.59 -25.02
C VAL A 270 15.53 58.86 -23.72
N ASN A 271 14.30 58.36 -23.56
CA ASN A 271 13.86 57.63 -22.38
C ASN A 271 14.11 56.12 -22.51
N TYR A 272 13.95 55.58 -23.73
CA TYR A 272 14.06 54.17 -24.05
C TYR A 272 14.99 53.96 -25.26
N PRO A 273 16.31 54.10 -25.10
CA PRO A 273 17.28 53.91 -26.18
C PRO A 273 17.35 52.44 -26.62
N LEU A 274 17.74 52.19 -27.88
CA LEU A 274 17.97 50.83 -28.37
C LEU A 274 19.07 50.13 -27.57
N GLY A 275 18.87 48.85 -27.28
CA GLY A 275 19.87 48.03 -26.59
C GLY A 275 19.27 46.95 -25.71
N ASP A 276 20.17 46.23 -25.05
CA ASP A 276 19.87 45.17 -24.09
C ASP A 276 19.15 45.72 -22.87
N VAL A 277 18.08 45.02 -22.47
CA VAL A 277 17.22 45.35 -21.32
C VAL A 277 17.49 44.39 -20.16
N GLY A 278 18.11 43.25 -20.42
CA GLY A 278 18.38 42.22 -19.44
C GLY A 278 17.79 40.87 -19.80
N LEU A 279 17.94 39.93 -18.88
CA LEU A 279 17.52 38.55 -19.03
C LEU A 279 16.66 38.09 -17.85
N VAL A 280 15.75 37.17 -18.14
CA VAL A 280 14.99 36.39 -17.16
C VAL A 280 15.50 34.96 -17.21
N THR A 281 15.66 34.34 -16.05
CA THR A 281 16.09 32.93 -15.90
C THR A 281 14.94 32.11 -15.37
N ALA A 282 14.27 31.33 -16.22
CA ALA A 282 13.20 30.45 -15.79
C ALA A 282 13.78 29.16 -15.20
N SER A 283 13.36 28.77 -14.00
CA SER A 283 13.68 27.45 -13.44
C SER A 283 12.69 26.41 -13.96
N ILE A 284 13.22 25.32 -14.52
CA ILE A 284 12.45 24.23 -15.12
C ILE A 284 12.71 22.95 -14.34
N PHE A 285 11.64 22.38 -13.80
CA PHE A 285 11.64 21.07 -13.17
C PHE A 285 11.40 19.98 -14.21
N ASP A 286 12.32 19.03 -14.27
CA ASP A 286 12.24 17.84 -15.11
C ASP A 286 11.06 16.97 -14.68
N ASN A 287 10.26 16.52 -15.64
CA ASN A 287 9.06 15.74 -15.37
C ASN A 287 9.20 14.26 -15.79
N ASP A 288 10.38 13.85 -16.26
CA ASP A 288 10.62 12.58 -16.95
C ASP A 288 11.25 11.50 -16.06
N ILE A 289 11.54 11.80 -14.79
CA ILE A 289 11.97 10.80 -13.79
C ILE A 289 10.97 9.63 -13.76
N PRO A 290 11.41 8.38 -14.06
CA PRO A 290 10.50 7.27 -14.24
C PRO A 290 9.78 6.89 -12.94
N ILE A 291 8.54 6.44 -13.07
CA ILE A 291 7.75 5.91 -11.97
C ILE A 291 7.92 4.40 -11.92
N VAL A 292 8.24 3.85 -10.74
CA VAL A 292 8.41 2.41 -10.54
C VAL A 292 7.31 1.84 -9.64
N THR A 293 6.79 0.67 -10.04
CA THR A 293 5.80 -0.12 -9.31
C THR A 293 6.22 -1.57 -9.20
N ILE A 294 5.65 -2.28 -8.23
CA ILE A 294 5.86 -3.72 -8.02
C ILE A 294 4.51 -4.45 -7.93
N SER A 295 4.45 -5.66 -8.47
CA SER A 295 3.30 -6.55 -8.34
C SER A 295 3.72 -8.00 -8.43
N ALA A 296 3.10 -8.89 -7.68
CA ALA A 296 3.19 -10.33 -7.94
C ALA A 296 2.48 -10.65 -9.27
N SER A 297 3.24 -11.11 -10.26
CA SER A 297 2.72 -11.61 -11.54
C SER A 297 2.28 -13.07 -11.43
N ASP A 298 2.88 -13.81 -10.49
CA ASP A 298 2.45 -15.13 -10.05
C ASP A 298 2.50 -15.20 -8.52
N LEU A 299 1.34 -15.43 -7.92
CA LEU A 299 1.13 -15.39 -6.47
C LEU A 299 1.31 -16.75 -5.80
N GLU A 300 1.24 -17.83 -6.58
CA GLU A 300 1.15 -19.21 -6.10
C GLU A 300 2.47 -19.92 -6.37
N ALA A 301 3.43 -19.77 -5.45
CA ALA A 301 4.62 -20.60 -5.44
C ALA A 301 4.33 -21.88 -4.62
N ALA A 302 4.99 -22.99 -4.95
CA ALA A 302 4.86 -24.23 -4.19
C ALA A 302 6.19 -24.99 -4.14
N GLU A 303 6.55 -25.47 -2.95
CA GLU A 303 7.69 -26.37 -2.76
C GLU A 303 7.46 -27.68 -3.50
N LYS A 304 6.20 -28.13 -3.52
CA LYS A 304 5.77 -29.26 -4.34
C LYS A 304 6.11 -29.00 -5.81
N ASP A 305 6.91 -29.90 -6.37
CA ASP A 305 7.42 -29.82 -7.75
C ASP A 305 8.29 -28.55 -8.02
N GLN A 306 8.65 -27.78 -7.00
CA GLN A 306 9.39 -26.51 -7.06
C GLN A 306 8.77 -25.50 -8.03
N ASP A 307 7.46 -25.25 -7.90
CA ASP A 307 6.73 -24.29 -8.72
C ASP A 307 7.06 -22.85 -8.29
N PRO A 308 7.70 -22.03 -9.15
CA PRO A 308 8.17 -20.72 -8.74
C PRO A 308 7.07 -19.65 -8.81
N GLY A 309 7.02 -18.80 -7.78
CA GLY A 309 6.29 -17.53 -7.84
C GLY A 309 7.06 -16.47 -8.61
N SER A 310 6.40 -15.39 -9.02
CA SER A 310 7.02 -14.32 -9.80
C SER A 310 6.51 -12.94 -9.41
N ILE A 311 7.45 -12.00 -9.25
CA ILE A 311 7.19 -10.58 -9.02
C ILE A 311 7.66 -9.80 -10.23
N THR A 312 6.79 -8.96 -10.79
CA THR A 312 7.15 -8.02 -11.85
C THR A 312 7.36 -6.63 -11.25
N ILE A 313 8.52 -6.05 -11.52
CA ILE A 313 8.84 -4.65 -11.26
C ILE A 313 8.72 -3.91 -12.59
N THR A 314 7.90 -2.87 -12.63
CA THR A 314 7.55 -2.13 -13.85
C THR A 314 7.91 -0.66 -13.70
N ARG A 315 8.49 -0.06 -14.74
CA ARG A 315 8.66 1.39 -14.88
C ARG A 315 7.70 1.97 -15.91
N SER A 316 7.30 3.22 -15.71
CA SER A 316 6.71 4.10 -16.72
C SER A 316 7.50 5.40 -16.82
N GLY A 317 7.48 6.04 -17.98
CA GLY A 317 8.36 7.16 -18.31
C GLY A 317 9.49 6.69 -19.23
N ASP A 318 10.66 7.32 -19.13
CA ASP A 318 11.77 7.01 -20.01
C ASP A 318 12.27 5.56 -19.89
N THR A 319 12.50 4.95 -21.06
CA THR A 319 13.05 3.60 -21.19
C THR A 319 14.40 3.56 -21.89
N THR A 320 14.98 4.69 -22.30
CA THR A 320 16.19 4.71 -23.14
C THR A 320 17.39 4.06 -22.44
N GLU A 321 17.61 4.38 -21.17
CA GLU A 321 18.67 3.82 -20.34
C GLU A 321 18.17 2.68 -19.44
N GLU A 322 19.10 1.90 -18.89
CA GLU A 322 18.78 0.88 -17.88
C GLU A 322 18.45 1.52 -16.52
N LEU A 323 17.52 0.91 -15.77
CA LEU A 323 17.09 1.40 -14.45
C LEU A 323 17.34 0.34 -13.39
N THR A 324 18.14 0.67 -12.37
CA THR A 324 18.38 -0.22 -11.23
C THR A 324 17.41 0.09 -10.10
N VAL A 325 16.56 -0.87 -9.76
CA VAL A 325 15.54 -0.76 -8.72
C VAL A 325 15.95 -1.60 -7.52
N SER A 326 16.03 -0.97 -6.35
CA SER A 326 16.39 -1.66 -5.10
C SER A 326 15.14 -2.08 -4.31
N TYR A 327 15.21 -3.23 -3.65
CA TYR A 327 14.11 -3.79 -2.85
C TYR A 327 14.62 -4.53 -1.61
N MET A 328 13.76 -4.67 -0.61
CA MET A 328 14.05 -5.42 0.61
C MET A 328 12.88 -6.28 1.05
N THR A 329 13.15 -7.31 1.85
CA THR A 329 12.10 -8.08 2.50
C THR A 329 11.57 -7.33 3.72
N PHE A 330 10.25 -7.29 3.90
CA PHE A 330 9.63 -6.68 5.08
C PHE A 330 8.42 -7.47 5.54
N GLY A 331 8.50 -8.04 6.74
CA GLY A 331 7.40 -8.79 7.34
C GLY A 331 7.10 -10.13 6.65
N SER A 332 8.05 -10.70 5.90
CA SER A 332 7.96 -12.09 5.42
C SER A 332 7.86 -13.07 6.58
N THR A 333 7.16 -14.19 6.37
CA THR A 333 7.26 -15.36 7.25
C THR A 333 8.36 -16.30 6.77
N ALA A 334 8.52 -16.43 5.44
CA ALA A 334 9.62 -17.15 4.82
C ALA A 334 10.97 -16.48 5.11
N THR A 335 11.94 -17.33 5.44
CA THR A 335 13.35 -17.07 5.69
C THR A 335 14.20 -17.34 4.44
N ALA A 336 15.53 -17.32 4.57
CA ALA A 336 16.43 -17.53 3.42
C ALA A 336 16.68 -19.03 3.12
N ASP A 337 16.14 -19.93 3.93
CA ASP A 337 16.24 -21.37 3.73
C ASP A 337 15.10 -21.87 2.81
N ASP A 338 13.98 -21.12 2.72
CA ASP A 338 12.75 -21.50 1.98
C ASP A 338 12.77 -21.16 0.48
N TYR A 339 13.77 -20.41 0.01
CA TYR A 339 13.93 -20.07 -1.40
C TYR A 339 15.39 -19.88 -1.82
N SER A 340 15.66 -20.04 -3.12
CA SER A 340 17.04 -20.05 -3.64
C SER A 340 17.65 -18.66 -3.87
N GLU A 341 16.82 -17.64 -4.03
CA GLU A 341 17.25 -16.28 -4.38
C GLU A 341 17.79 -15.49 -3.19
N THR A 342 18.75 -14.58 -3.43
CA THR A 342 19.15 -13.60 -2.40
C THR A 342 18.20 -12.41 -2.44
N LEU A 343 17.24 -12.36 -1.53
CA LEU A 343 16.37 -11.22 -1.35
C LEU A 343 17.02 -10.18 -0.42
N ASN A 344 16.70 -8.89 -0.59
CA ASN A 344 17.45 -7.71 -0.11
C ASN A 344 18.58 -7.27 -1.05
N GLY A 345 18.22 -6.76 -2.21
CA GLY A 345 19.16 -6.38 -3.26
C GLY A 345 18.56 -5.42 -4.27
N SER A 346 18.97 -5.56 -5.52
CA SER A 346 18.43 -4.77 -6.63
C SER A 346 18.24 -5.63 -7.86
N VAL A 347 17.35 -5.17 -8.74
CA VAL A 347 17.13 -5.71 -10.07
C VAL A 347 17.31 -4.59 -11.10
N THR A 348 17.77 -4.94 -12.30
CA THR A 348 17.93 -3.98 -13.39
C THR A 348 16.84 -4.21 -14.44
N ILE A 349 16.03 -3.18 -14.71
CA ILE A 349 15.22 -3.09 -15.91
C ILE A 349 16.15 -2.64 -17.04
N ALA A 350 16.33 -3.47 -18.06
CA ALA A 350 17.27 -3.18 -19.13
C ALA A 350 16.84 -1.97 -19.97
N ALA A 351 17.80 -1.31 -20.62
CA ALA A 351 17.55 -0.28 -21.63
C ALA A 351 16.58 -0.80 -22.70
N GLY A 352 15.56 0.00 -23.00
CA GLY A 352 14.45 -0.29 -23.90
C GLY A 352 13.31 -1.14 -23.29
N GLU A 353 13.46 -1.67 -22.08
CA GLU A 353 12.44 -2.48 -21.41
C GLU A 353 11.65 -1.66 -20.39
N SER A 354 10.37 -1.98 -20.23
CA SER A 354 9.50 -1.33 -19.24
C SER A 354 9.34 -2.14 -17.96
N SER A 355 9.84 -3.38 -17.91
CA SER A 355 9.65 -4.25 -16.76
C SER A 355 10.73 -5.33 -16.66
N VAL A 356 10.89 -5.88 -15.46
CA VAL A 356 11.72 -7.05 -15.18
C VAL A 356 10.98 -7.99 -14.22
N GLU A 357 11.14 -9.29 -14.45
CA GLU A 357 10.56 -10.34 -13.61
C GLU A 357 11.63 -10.89 -12.65
N LEU A 358 11.31 -10.88 -11.36
CA LEU A 358 12.03 -11.56 -10.28
C LEU A 358 11.28 -12.84 -9.96
N LYS A 359 11.92 -13.98 -10.21
CA LYS A 359 11.38 -15.30 -9.84
C LYS A 359 11.79 -15.63 -8.41
N ILE A 360 10.86 -16.22 -7.68
CA ILE A 360 11.08 -16.76 -6.33
C ILE A 360 10.89 -18.27 -6.46
N THR A 361 11.98 -19.01 -6.34
CA THR A 361 12.00 -20.46 -6.50
C THR A 361 12.04 -21.10 -5.10
N PRO A 362 10.94 -21.74 -4.66
CA PRO A 362 10.93 -22.43 -3.37
C PRO A 362 11.99 -23.54 -3.32
N GLU A 363 12.64 -23.64 -2.17
CA GLU A 363 13.50 -24.79 -1.84
C GLU A 363 12.66 -25.85 -1.12
N ILE A 364 12.95 -27.13 -1.39
CA ILE A 364 12.28 -28.21 -0.68
C ILE A 364 13.07 -28.46 0.61
N ASP A 365 12.50 -28.15 1.76
CA ASP A 365 13.17 -28.31 3.06
C ASP A 365 12.42 -29.22 4.05
N SER A 366 11.72 -30.22 3.54
CA SER A 366 11.00 -31.28 4.29
C SER A 366 11.51 -31.68 5.69
N ARG A 367 10.58 -31.69 6.67
CA ARG A 367 10.30 -32.74 7.70
C ARG A 367 9.30 -32.31 8.78
N ILE A 368 8.88 -31.05 8.80
CA ILE A 368 7.86 -30.52 9.70
C ILE A 368 6.86 -29.73 8.83
N ASP A 369 5.58 -29.81 9.14
CA ASP A 369 4.57 -28.89 8.59
C ASP A 369 4.89 -27.49 9.13
N GLU A 370 5.54 -26.69 8.30
CA GLU A 370 5.87 -25.29 8.60
C GLU A 370 4.69 -24.37 8.23
N GLY A 371 3.80 -24.89 7.38
CA GLY A 371 2.61 -24.24 6.87
C GLY A 371 2.92 -23.22 5.78
N ASP A 372 1.89 -22.76 5.07
CA ASP A 372 2.08 -21.77 4.00
C ASP A 372 2.78 -20.50 4.49
N GLU A 373 3.83 -20.12 3.79
CA GLU A 373 4.66 -18.96 4.12
C GLU A 373 4.51 -17.82 3.11
N THR A 374 5.00 -16.64 3.46
CA THR A 374 4.92 -15.45 2.60
C THR A 374 6.27 -14.79 2.40
N VAL A 375 6.56 -14.44 1.14
CA VAL A 375 7.65 -13.58 0.74
C VAL A 375 7.09 -12.20 0.43
N ASN A 376 7.50 -11.20 1.22
CA ASN A 376 7.01 -9.83 1.16
C ASN A 376 8.13 -8.88 0.71
N LEU A 377 8.01 -8.28 -0.47
CA LEU A 377 8.99 -7.33 -1.01
C LEU A 377 8.45 -5.91 -1.00
N VAL A 378 9.29 -4.99 -0.55
CA VAL A 378 9.05 -3.54 -0.59
C VAL A 378 10.12 -2.87 -1.44
N LEU A 379 9.70 -1.94 -2.31
CA LEU A 379 10.63 -1.11 -3.08
C LEU A 379 11.29 -0.04 -2.21
N ASN A 380 12.59 0.16 -2.38
CA ASN A 380 13.33 1.24 -1.74
C ASN A 380 13.23 2.53 -2.55
N THR A 381 13.26 3.69 -1.89
CA THR A 381 13.31 5.00 -2.54
C THR A 381 14.66 5.24 -3.24
N SER A 382 14.66 5.92 -4.38
CA SER A 382 15.87 6.39 -5.08
C SER A 382 15.67 7.82 -5.60
N GLU A 383 16.76 8.50 -5.95
CA GLU A 383 16.72 9.75 -6.73
C GLU A 383 16.45 9.45 -8.23
N ASP A 384 16.75 8.22 -8.68
CA ASP A 384 16.61 7.82 -10.09
C ASP A 384 15.19 7.44 -10.52
N TYR A 385 14.25 7.32 -9.55
CA TYR A 385 12.87 6.96 -9.83
C TYR A 385 11.90 7.39 -8.72
N ASN A 386 10.67 7.66 -9.11
CA ASN A 386 9.57 7.94 -8.20
C ASN A 386 8.77 6.67 -7.87
N LEU A 387 8.37 6.52 -6.61
CA LEU A 387 7.50 5.43 -6.16
C LEU A 387 6.05 5.92 -6.04
N VAL A 388 5.23 5.65 -7.05
CA VAL A 388 3.81 6.02 -7.08
C VAL A 388 2.97 4.77 -7.33
N GLY A 389 1.97 4.54 -6.49
CA GLY A 389 1.10 3.35 -6.60
C GLY A 389 1.58 2.17 -5.74
N LYS A 390 1.67 0.97 -6.33
CA LYS A 390 2.04 -0.24 -5.58
C LYS A 390 3.55 -0.29 -5.34
N THR A 391 3.94 -0.28 -4.07
CA THR A 391 5.34 -0.40 -3.60
C THR A 391 5.59 -1.66 -2.78
N PHE A 392 4.58 -2.53 -2.68
CA PHE A 392 4.60 -3.79 -1.93
C PHE A 392 4.05 -4.93 -2.80
N ALA A 393 4.74 -6.07 -2.80
CA ALA A 393 4.25 -7.32 -3.36
C ALA A 393 4.45 -8.47 -2.39
N GLN A 394 3.49 -9.39 -2.38
CA GLN A 394 3.49 -10.60 -1.58
C GLN A 394 3.30 -11.80 -2.49
N ILE A 395 4.10 -12.84 -2.28
CA ILE A 395 3.88 -14.20 -2.81
C ILE A 395 3.64 -15.12 -1.62
N THR A 396 2.79 -16.13 -1.80
CA THR A 396 2.64 -17.25 -0.87
C THR A 396 3.42 -18.45 -1.40
N ILE A 397 4.22 -19.08 -0.55
CA ILE A 397 4.88 -20.35 -0.80
C ILE A 397 4.02 -21.41 -0.11
N ALA A 398 3.42 -22.31 -0.90
CA ALA A 398 2.68 -23.45 -0.40
C ALA A 398 3.65 -24.56 0.03
N ASP A 399 3.49 -24.99 1.28
CA ASP A 399 4.27 -26.08 1.91
C ASP A 399 4.04 -27.41 1.17
N ASP A 400 5.10 -28.20 0.98
CA ASP A 400 5.00 -29.52 0.37
C ASP A 400 4.44 -30.61 1.31
N ILE A 401 4.37 -30.35 2.61
CA ILE A 401 3.79 -31.23 3.64
C ILE A 401 2.45 -30.68 4.12
N SER A 402 1.35 -31.22 3.61
CA SER A 402 0.03 -31.01 4.22
C SER A 402 -0.25 -32.10 5.24
N SER A 403 0.21 -31.91 6.49
CA SER A 403 -0.35 -32.69 7.58
C SER A 403 -1.73 -32.08 7.87
N VAL A 404 -2.82 -32.78 7.55
CA VAL A 404 -4.07 -32.49 8.27
C VAL A 404 -3.73 -32.88 9.71
N PRO A 405 -3.74 -31.97 10.70
CA PRO A 405 -3.56 -32.38 12.07
C PRO A 405 -4.82 -33.17 12.43
N ASP A 406 -4.81 -34.48 12.24
CA ASP A 406 -5.71 -35.36 12.96
C ASP A 406 -5.26 -35.28 14.40
N ASN A 407 -5.78 -34.28 15.12
CA ASN A 407 -5.56 -34.05 16.54
C ASN A 407 -6.10 -35.18 17.43
N SER A 408 -6.43 -36.34 16.85
CA SER A 408 -6.77 -37.53 17.59
C SER A 408 -5.53 -38.22 18.15
N THR A 409 -5.60 -38.54 19.44
CA THR A 409 -4.66 -39.49 20.03
C THR A 409 -5.11 -40.90 19.69
N ARG A 410 -4.20 -41.69 19.10
CA ARG A 410 -4.42 -43.09 18.75
C ARG A 410 -3.73 -43.99 19.78
N PHE A 411 -4.39 -45.05 20.21
CA PHE A 411 -3.81 -46.07 21.09
C PHE A 411 -4.18 -47.47 20.63
N VAL A 412 -3.20 -48.36 20.52
CA VAL A 412 -3.45 -49.78 20.25
C VAL A 412 -3.56 -50.54 21.56
N TRP A 413 -4.65 -51.27 21.74
CA TRP A 413 -4.87 -52.16 22.85
C TRP A 413 -4.87 -53.61 22.39
N ARG A 414 -4.16 -54.47 23.12
CA ARG A 414 -4.09 -55.91 22.88
C ARG A 414 -4.66 -56.70 24.05
N ASN A 415 -5.44 -57.73 23.74
CA ASN A 415 -5.82 -58.77 24.69
C ASN A 415 -4.78 -59.90 24.71
N PRO A 416 -3.94 -60.04 25.76
CA PRO A 416 -2.89 -61.06 25.80
C PRO A 416 -3.42 -62.49 25.93
N LEU A 417 -4.71 -62.68 26.25
CA LEU A 417 -5.31 -64.01 26.41
C LEU A 417 -5.97 -64.54 25.13
N THR A 418 -6.47 -63.64 24.28
CA THR A 418 -7.20 -64.00 23.05
C THR A 418 -6.45 -63.65 21.78
N GLY A 419 -5.49 -62.73 21.86
CA GLY A 419 -4.78 -62.19 20.69
C GLY A 419 -5.54 -61.08 19.97
N ASP A 420 -6.74 -60.71 20.42
CA ASP A 420 -7.54 -59.65 19.80
C ASP A 420 -6.89 -58.27 19.99
N ASN A 421 -6.93 -57.44 18.94
CA ASN A 421 -6.33 -56.11 18.94
C ASN A 421 -7.36 -55.06 18.52
N ILE A 422 -7.31 -53.89 19.14
CA ILE A 422 -8.23 -52.79 18.87
C ILE A 422 -7.43 -51.49 18.84
N LEU A 423 -7.66 -50.67 17.80
CA LEU A 423 -7.21 -49.29 17.74
C LEU A 423 -8.29 -48.39 18.33
N TRP A 424 -7.94 -47.59 19.32
CA TRP A 424 -8.78 -46.52 19.86
C TRP A 424 -8.34 -45.18 19.28
N LYS A 425 -9.27 -44.47 18.67
CA LYS A 425 -9.10 -43.09 18.21
C LYS A 425 -9.85 -42.17 19.16
N ILE A 426 -9.14 -41.24 19.79
CA ILE A 426 -9.70 -40.26 20.72
C ILE A 426 -9.47 -38.89 20.12
N ASP A 427 -10.52 -38.23 19.62
CA ASP A 427 -10.43 -36.84 19.15
C ASP A 427 -10.53 -35.83 20.31
N ASP A 428 -10.25 -34.56 20.00
CA ASP A 428 -10.32 -33.43 20.93
C ASP A 428 -11.71 -33.25 21.58
N THR A 429 -12.78 -33.74 20.94
CA THR A 429 -14.15 -33.74 21.46
C THR A 429 -14.45 -34.88 22.44
N GLN A 430 -13.44 -35.70 22.79
CA GLN A 430 -13.55 -36.89 23.64
C GLN A 430 -14.40 -38.01 23.01
N GLN A 431 -14.63 -37.98 21.70
CA GLN A 431 -15.30 -39.08 21.02
C GLN A 431 -14.29 -40.22 20.82
N VAL A 432 -14.63 -41.39 21.35
CA VAL A 432 -13.83 -42.61 21.19
C VAL A 432 -14.42 -43.43 20.06
N ASN A 433 -13.71 -43.50 18.93
CA ASN A 433 -13.99 -44.46 17.86
C ASN A 433 -13.05 -45.66 18.02
N THR A 434 -13.56 -46.86 17.73
CA THR A 434 -12.78 -48.10 17.86
C THR A 434 -12.76 -48.86 16.55
N VAL A 435 -11.57 -49.20 16.08
CA VAL A 435 -11.35 -50.07 14.91
C VAL A 435 -10.82 -51.41 15.40
N THR A 436 -11.43 -52.51 14.97
CA THR A 436 -10.92 -53.86 15.30
C THR A 436 -9.77 -54.20 14.36
N LEU A 437 -8.62 -54.54 14.91
CA LEU A 437 -7.44 -54.95 14.16
C LEU A 437 -7.36 -56.49 14.08
N PRO A 438 -6.66 -57.05 13.08
CA PRO A 438 -6.27 -58.45 13.03
C PRO A 438 -5.81 -59.01 14.38
N ALA A 439 -6.24 -60.24 14.70
CA ALA A 439 -5.80 -60.91 15.92
C ALA A 439 -4.41 -61.55 15.70
N GLU A 440 -3.51 -61.34 16.67
CA GLU A 440 -2.22 -62.03 16.71
C GLU A 440 -2.39 -63.36 17.45
N THR A 441 -2.39 -64.45 16.69
CA THR A 441 -2.69 -65.79 17.21
C THR A 441 -1.52 -66.43 17.97
N ASP A 442 -0.27 -65.99 17.73
CA ASP A 442 0.86 -66.35 18.57
C ASP A 442 0.95 -65.39 19.77
N LEU A 443 0.41 -65.85 20.90
CA LEU A 443 0.34 -65.10 22.15
C LEU A 443 1.71 -64.78 22.77
N ASN A 444 2.81 -65.27 22.20
CA ASN A 444 4.16 -64.92 22.66
C ASN A 444 4.70 -63.62 22.08
N PHE A 445 4.10 -63.10 21.00
CA PHE A 445 4.36 -61.73 20.60
C PHE A 445 3.86 -60.77 21.66
N GLU A 446 4.46 -59.59 21.77
CA GLU A 446 3.99 -58.45 22.58
C GLU A 446 4.31 -57.14 21.86
N ILE A 447 3.43 -56.15 22.00
CA ILE A 447 3.68 -54.78 21.52
C ILE A 447 4.79 -54.17 22.37
N GLN A 448 5.85 -53.66 21.75
CA GLN A 448 6.96 -53.00 22.44
C GLN A 448 6.86 -51.47 22.36
N GLY A 449 6.27 -50.94 21.29
CA GLY A 449 6.08 -49.51 21.11
C GLY A 449 5.50 -49.18 19.75
N THR A 450 5.51 -47.88 19.44
CA THR A 450 5.12 -47.32 18.15
C THR A 450 6.25 -46.43 17.64
N GLY A 451 6.29 -46.19 16.33
CA GLY A 451 7.30 -45.40 15.66
C GLY A 451 7.00 -45.32 14.15
N ASP A 452 7.89 -44.71 13.38
CA ASP A 452 7.85 -44.67 11.92
C ASP A 452 8.84 -45.69 11.34
N PHE A 453 8.43 -46.96 11.16
CA PHE A 453 9.34 -48.03 10.70
C PHE A 453 9.35 -48.19 9.17
N ASP A 454 8.30 -47.76 8.49
CA ASP A 454 8.20 -47.81 7.04
C ASP A 454 8.81 -46.59 6.32
N GLY A 455 8.99 -45.47 7.04
CA GLY A 455 9.58 -44.22 6.58
C GLY A 455 8.58 -43.32 5.86
N ASP A 456 7.30 -43.39 6.20
CA ASP A 456 6.25 -42.56 5.59
C ASP A 456 6.03 -41.22 6.31
N GLY A 457 6.72 -40.99 7.43
CA GLY A 457 6.69 -39.75 8.21
C GLY A 457 5.64 -39.75 9.33
N GLU A 458 4.82 -40.79 9.46
CA GLU A 458 3.85 -40.94 10.55
C GLU A 458 4.35 -41.94 11.62
N ASN A 459 4.30 -41.56 12.90
CA ASN A 459 4.61 -42.47 14.02
C ASN A 459 3.44 -43.42 14.35
N ASP A 460 2.85 -44.05 13.33
CA ASP A 460 1.62 -44.84 13.46
C ASP A 460 1.84 -46.36 13.35
N ASP A 461 3.07 -46.80 13.06
CA ASP A 461 3.44 -48.20 13.05
C ASP A 461 3.54 -48.77 14.48
N VAL A 462 3.30 -50.08 14.60
CA VAL A 462 3.35 -50.79 15.89
C VAL A 462 4.43 -51.85 15.86
N PHE A 463 5.41 -51.78 16.77
CA PHE A 463 6.46 -52.79 16.86
C PHE A 463 6.06 -53.96 17.76
N TRP A 464 6.29 -55.18 17.27
CA TRP A 464 5.96 -56.44 17.94
C TRP A 464 7.19 -57.32 18.11
N PHE A 465 7.31 -57.90 19.31
CA PHE A 465 8.42 -58.77 19.68
C PHE A 465 7.94 -60.09 20.29
N ASN A 466 8.43 -61.22 19.79
CA ASN A 466 8.15 -62.53 20.33
C ASN A 466 9.10 -62.89 21.47
N LYS A 467 8.61 -62.86 22.70
CA LYS A 467 9.41 -63.05 23.92
C LYS A 467 9.97 -64.46 24.11
N VAL A 468 9.59 -65.43 23.27
CA VAL A 468 10.09 -66.81 23.34
C VAL A 468 11.10 -67.09 22.23
N THR A 469 10.85 -66.59 21.03
CA THR A 469 11.65 -66.92 19.85
C THR A 469 12.64 -65.83 19.46
N GLY A 470 12.43 -64.59 19.90
CA GLY A 470 13.18 -63.42 19.46
C GLY A 470 12.75 -62.86 18.11
N ALA A 471 11.69 -63.42 17.50
CA ALA A 471 11.14 -62.91 16.23
C ALA A 471 10.59 -61.49 16.40
N ILE A 472 10.76 -60.67 15.38
CA ILE A 472 10.31 -59.27 15.34
C ILE A 472 9.46 -59.04 14.10
N GLN A 473 8.48 -58.15 14.24
CA GLN A 473 7.66 -57.65 13.14
C GLN A 473 7.16 -56.27 13.53
N TYR A 474 6.76 -55.47 12.55
CA TYR A 474 5.95 -54.28 12.80
C TYR A 474 4.66 -54.35 12.00
N TRP A 475 3.64 -53.66 12.49
CA TRP A 475 2.43 -53.43 11.74
C TRP A 475 2.50 -52.05 11.15
N GLN A 476 2.55 -52.00 9.82
CA GLN A 476 2.51 -50.78 9.05
C GLN A 476 1.13 -50.14 9.15
N GLY A 477 1.05 -48.90 9.62
CA GLY A 477 -0.19 -48.11 9.64
C GLY A 477 -0.42 -47.41 8.31
N GLN A 478 -1.63 -47.48 7.75
CA GLN A 478 -2.08 -46.56 6.70
C GLN A 478 -3.54 -46.20 6.95
N GLY A 479 -3.76 -45.17 7.76
CA GLY A 479 -5.10 -44.76 8.18
C GLY A 479 -5.77 -45.79 9.10
N GLU A 480 -6.78 -46.52 8.60
CA GLU A 480 -7.49 -47.58 9.34
C GLU A 480 -7.09 -49.00 8.92
N GLU A 481 -6.20 -49.13 7.93
CA GLU A 481 -5.69 -50.41 7.47
C GLU A 481 -4.33 -50.69 8.14
N ILE A 482 -4.09 -51.95 8.49
CA ILE A 482 -2.78 -52.39 8.98
C ILE A 482 -2.24 -53.50 8.09
N LYS A 483 -0.92 -53.48 7.88
CA LYS A 483 -0.21 -54.51 7.15
C LYS A 483 0.96 -55.04 7.96
N GLU A 484 1.03 -56.35 8.14
CA GLU A 484 2.13 -56.98 8.87
C GLU A 484 3.40 -57.03 8.02
N MET A 485 4.50 -56.59 8.61
CA MET A 485 5.84 -56.59 8.04
C MET A 485 6.76 -57.39 8.98
N VAL A 486 7.22 -58.55 8.52
CA VAL A 486 8.11 -59.43 9.28
C VAL A 486 9.56 -58.98 9.07
N LEU A 487 10.31 -58.83 10.16
CA LEU A 487 11.72 -58.45 10.14
C LEU A 487 12.61 -59.66 10.46
N ASP A 488 13.76 -59.74 9.80
CA ASP A 488 14.83 -60.68 10.13
C ASP A 488 15.70 -60.08 11.24
N ALA A 489 15.75 -60.75 12.40
CA ALA A 489 16.62 -60.34 13.51
C ALA A 489 18.12 -60.51 13.21
N GLY A 490 18.48 -61.13 12.07
CA GLY A 490 19.86 -61.33 11.65
C GLY A 490 20.66 -62.15 12.66
N GLU A 491 21.87 -61.69 13.00
CA GLU A 491 22.71 -62.31 14.03
C GLU A 491 22.42 -61.79 15.46
N VAL A 492 21.45 -60.89 15.62
CA VAL A 492 21.16 -60.24 16.91
C VAL A 492 20.26 -61.15 17.77
N ASN A 493 20.77 -61.61 18.91
CA ASN A 493 19.96 -62.33 19.88
C ASN A 493 19.18 -61.35 20.78
N LEU A 494 18.01 -60.92 20.31
CA LEU A 494 17.16 -59.95 21.02
C LEU A 494 16.62 -60.44 22.38
N LEU A 495 16.61 -61.75 22.64
CA LEU A 495 16.15 -62.29 23.93
C LEU A 495 17.05 -61.91 25.13
N GLU A 496 18.25 -61.37 24.85
CA GLU A 496 19.16 -60.86 25.88
C GLU A 496 19.00 -59.35 26.13
N TRP A 497 18.11 -58.68 25.39
CA TRP A 497 17.92 -57.24 25.42
C TRP A 497 16.49 -56.86 25.83
N GLU A 498 16.36 -55.72 26.50
CA GLU A 498 15.13 -54.99 26.70
C GLU A 498 15.07 -53.84 25.70
N LEU A 499 14.02 -53.76 24.88
CA LEU A 499 13.84 -52.66 23.92
C LEU A 499 13.28 -51.45 24.67
N THR A 500 13.95 -50.31 24.58
CA THR A 500 13.66 -49.15 25.45
C THR A 500 13.03 -47.97 24.72
N GLU A 501 13.46 -47.70 23.49
CA GLU A 501 13.02 -46.52 22.73
C GLU A 501 13.10 -46.80 21.23
N PHE A 502 12.23 -46.13 20.48
CA PHE A 502 12.19 -46.14 19.03
C PHE A 502 12.36 -44.70 18.55
N ALA A 503 13.34 -44.48 17.67
CA ALA A 503 13.68 -43.18 17.09
C ALA A 503 14.68 -43.36 15.94
N ASP A 504 14.69 -42.46 14.95
CA ASP A 504 15.73 -42.42 13.91
C ASP A 504 17.11 -42.07 14.51
N PHE A 505 17.94 -43.10 14.76
CA PHE A 505 19.26 -42.94 15.35
C PHE A 505 20.36 -42.84 14.29
N ASN A 506 20.07 -43.23 13.05
CA ASN A 506 21.07 -43.37 11.99
C ASN A 506 20.91 -42.32 10.85
N GLY A 507 19.78 -41.61 10.82
CA GLY A 507 19.44 -40.54 9.91
C GLY A 507 18.81 -40.99 8.58
N ASP A 508 18.31 -42.22 8.49
CA ASP A 508 17.75 -42.81 7.27
C ASP A 508 16.23 -42.66 7.14
N LEU A 509 15.59 -41.85 8.00
CA LEU A 509 14.14 -41.63 8.03
C LEU A 509 13.32 -42.83 8.51
N LYS A 510 13.94 -43.80 9.18
CA LYS A 510 13.22 -44.91 9.80
C LYS A 510 13.59 -45.00 11.26
N ASP A 511 12.60 -45.26 12.10
CA ASP A 511 12.83 -45.45 13.51
C ASP A 511 13.65 -46.72 13.77
N ASP A 512 14.77 -46.51 14.45
CA ASP A 512 15.67 -47.54 14.94
C ASP A 512 15.33 -47.90 16.39
N ILE A 513 16.03 -48.89 16.94
CA ILE A 513 15.75 -49.41 18.29
C ILE A 513 16.91 -49.11 19.23
N LEU A 514 16.63 -48.41 20.33
CA LEU A 514 17.52 -48.38 21.49
C LEU A 514 17.24 -49.60 22.36
N ALA A 515 18.28 -50.38 22.64
CA ALA A 515 18.19 -51.62 23.40
C ALA A 515 19.14 -51.60 24.61
N TYR A 516 18.64 -52.10 25.75
CA TYR A 516 19.36 -52.21 27.02
C TYR A 516 19.61 -53.68 27.39
N LYS A 517 20.80 -54.00 27.88
CA LYS A 517 21.15 -55.36 28.32
C LYS A 517 21.17 -55.44 29.85
N PRO A 518 20.18 -56.07 30.51
CA PRO A 518 20.05 -56.02 31.97
C PRO A 518 21.22 -56.60 32.76
N ASP A 519 21.87 -57.65 32.22
CA ASP A 519 22.95 -58.35 32.90
C ASP A 519 24.27 -57.56 32.92
N THR A 520 24.50 -56.72 31.91
CA THR A 520 25.75 -55.95 31.73
C THR A 520 25.56 -54.45 31.94
N GLY A 521 24.33 -53.97 31.83
CA GLY A 521 23.98 -52.55 31.85
C GLY A 521 24.26 -51.82 30.53
N GLU A 522 24.64 -52.54 29.46
CA GLU A 522 25.04 -51.97 28.17
C GLU A 522 23.83 -51.43 27.37
N LEU A 523 24.06 -50.38 26.59
CA LEU A 523 23.11 -49.84 25.62
C LEU A 523 23.63 -50.07 24.19
N ALA A 524 22.75 -50.40 23.26
CA ALA A 524 23.05 -50.56 21.84
C ALA A 524 21.98 -49.91 20.97
N ILE A 525 22.39 -49.41 19.80
CA ILE A 525 21.47 -48.97 18.73
C ILE A 525 21.40 -50.11 17.73
N LEU A 526 20.17 -50.54 17.43
CA LEU A 526 19.87 -51.57 16.44
C LEU A 526 19.08 -50.89 15.31
N THR A 527 19.66 -50.82 14.13
CA THR A 527 19.04 -50.14 12.99
C THR A 527 18.27 -51.12 12.12
N ILE A 528 17.22 -50.66 11.45
CA ILE A 528 16.44 -51.48 10.52
C ILE A 528 16.89 -51.17 9.09
N ASP A 529 17.74 -52.01 8.51
CA ASP A 529 18.19 -51.88 7.12
C ASP A 529 17.34 -52.77 6.21
N GLY A 530 16.35 -52.17 5.55
CA GLY A 530 15.36 -52.90 4.76
C GLY A 530 14.45 -53.76 5.65
N GLU A 531 14.53 -55.08 5.51
CA GLU A 531 13.78 -56.03 6.35
C GLU A 531 14.68 -56.71 7.39
N THR A 532 15.90 -56.22 7.64
CA THR A 532 16.88 -56.87 8.53
C THR A 532 17.36 -55.93 9.64
N LEU A 533 17.43 -56.45 10.86
CA LEU A 533 17.98 -55.72 12.01
C LEU A 533 19.50 -55.82 12.04
N VAL A 534 20.17 -54.67 12.16
CA VAL A 534 21.63 -54.55 12.18
C VAL A 534 22.06 -53.92 13.51
N ASN A 535 22.95 -54.61 14.24
CA ASN A 535 23.54 -54.05 15.46
C ASN A 535 24.70 -53.11 15.13
N GLN A 536 24.53 -51.81 15.40
CA GLN A 536 25.55 -50.78 15.13
C GLN A 536 26.66 -50.74 16.19
N GLY A 537 26.56 -51.53 17.25
CA GLY A 537 27.52 -51.64 18.34
C GLY A 537 27.00 -51.10 19.67
N ILE A 538 27.80 -51.29 20.72
CA ILE A 538 27.51 -50.79 22.06
C ILE A 538 27.82 -49.29 22.10
N ILE A 539 26.95 -48.50 22.71
CA ILE A 539 27.16 -47.07 22.88
C ILE A 539 28.28 -46.86 23.91
N GLU A 540 29.33 -46.15 23.52
CA GLU A 540 30.50 -45.90 24.36
C GLU A 540 30.70 -44.42 24.68
N ARG A 541 31.25 -44.13 25.87
CA ARG A 541 31.79 -42.81 26.23
C ARG A 541 33.27 -42.93 26.54
N ASN A 542 34.11 -42.29 25.72
CA ASN A 542 35.58 -42.35 25.81
C ASN A 542 36.15 -43.77 25.68
N GLY A 543 35.59 -44.58 24.77
CA GLY A 543 36.07 -45.94 24.51
C GLY A 543 35.71 -46.95 25.59
N GLN A 544 34.71 -46.65 26.43
CA GLN A 544 34.17 -47.53 27.46
C GLN A 544 32.65 -47.61 27.27
N PRO A 545 32.05 -48.81 27.38
CA PRO A 545 30.60 -48.98 27.34
C PRO A 545 29.90 -48.05 28.32
N LEU A 546 28.83 -47.41 27.87
CA LEU A 546 27.90 -46.77 28.78
C LEU A 546 27.16 -47.85 29.57
N THR A 547 27.38 -47.88 30.89
CA THR A 547 26.73 -48.82 31.82
C THR A 547 26.06 -48.05 32.97
N ASN A 548 24.89 -48.51 33.42
CA ASN A 548 24.05 -47.96 34.52
C ASN A 548 23.25 -46.68 34.19
N PHE A 549 22.20 -46.81 33.38
CA PHE A 549 21.13 -45.81 33.26
C PHE A 549 19.79 -46.40 33.74
N LEU A 550 19.69 -46.76 35.02
CA LEU A 550 18.41 -46.98 35.71
C LEU A 550 18.52 -46.54 37.16
#